data_AF-A0A5E3WV94-F1
#
_entry.id   AF-A0A5E3WV94-F1
#
_cell.length_a   1.000
_cell.length_b   1.000
_cell.length_c   1.000
_cell.angle_alpha   90.00
_cell.angle_beta   90.00
_cell.angle_gamma   90.00
#
_symmetry.space_group_name_H-M   'P 1'
#
loop_
_entity.id
_entity.type
_entity.pdbx_description
1 polymer ?
#
loop_
_entity_poly.entity_id
_entity_poly.type
_entity_poly.pdbx_seq_one_letter_code
_entity_poly.pdbx_strand_id
1 'polypeptide(L)'
;MFATAILSQVLLAATALAVPTSSERYSRRIERRASGWHFSKPSLRHELLPLSEGETKGPTDQANVQYSGNWAGAVLLADNATYTAVTASFTVPKPSGSSGASASAWVGIDGDTCSQAILQTGVDFTVGKDGKESYDACVTVTVTASSLTSGTAVIENTTTGKKVSHTFNNQTQALCETNAEWIVEDFESNGSQVDFANFDKVTFTNATATLKDGSTVGPTGADILDIKMNNTIYTDCSADDSSVTCSYSKST
;
A
#
# COMPACT_ATOMS: atom_id res chain seq x y z
N MET A 1 59.15 -20.66 41.78
CA MET A 1 57.67 -20.69 41.75
C MET A 1 57.24 -20.00 40.48
N PHE A 2 56.93 -20.77 39.44
CA PHE A 2 56.56 -20.27 38.11
C PHE A 2 55.04 -20.25 37.99
N ALA A 3 54.48 -19.06 37.77
CA ALA A 3 53.07 -18.88 37.48
C ALA A 3 52.78 -19.31 36.04
N THR A 4 51.88 -20.28 35.85
CA THR A 4 51.22 -20.52 34.56
C THR A 4 49.73 -20.70 34.82
N ALA A 5 48.97 -19.69 34.42
CA ALA A 5 47.52 -19.78 34.30
C ALA A 5 47.21 -20.34 32.91
N ILE A 6 46.51 -21.48 32.85
CA ILE A 6 45.88 -21.98 31.62
C ILE A 6 44.38 -21.89 31.85
N LEU A 7 43.79 -20.78 31.43
CA LEU A 7 42.36 -20.61 31.30
C LEU A 7 41.98 -21.20 29.93
N SER A 8 41.57 -22.46 29.90
CA SER A 8 40.95 -23.07 28.73
C SER A 8 39.50 -23.33 29.08
N GLN A 9 38.59 -22.50 28.55
CA GLN A 9 37.20 -22.80 28.14
C GLN A 9 36.61 -21.53 27.50
N VAL A 10 36.99 -21.24 26.25
CA VAL A 10 36.15 -20.41 25.38
C VAL A 10 35.21 -21.37 24.67
N LEU A 11 34.05 -21.62 25.28
CA LEU A 11 32.93 -22.17 24.55
C LEU A 11 32.41 -21.05 23.64
N LEU A 12 32.60 -21.21 22.33
CA LEU A 12 31.95 -20.38 21.32
C LEU A 12 30.43 -20.55 21.46
N ALA A 13 29.77 -19.64 22.18
CA ALA A 13 28.36 -19.33 21.97
C ALA A 13 28.27 -18.18 20.96
N ALA A 14 28.69 -18.44 19.72
CA ALA A 14 28.41 -17.55 18.60
C ALA A 14 27.12 -18.03 17.93
N THR A 15 26.23 -17.07 17.65
CA THR A 15 24.96 -17.18 16.88
C THR A 15 23.67 -17.45 17.66
N ALA A 16 23.37 -16.61 18.65
CA ALA A 16 22.03 -16.03 18.70
C ALA A 16 22.11 -14.67 17.98
N LEU A 17 21.92 -14.69 16.66
CA LEU A 17 21.79 -13.47 15.87
C LEU A 17 20.66 -12.65 16.49
N ALA A 18 21.00 -11.43 16.93
CA ALA A 18 20.08 -10.49 17.53
C ALA A 18 18.86 -10.32 16.62
N VAL A 19 17.71 -10.79 17.10
CA VAL A 19 16.42 -10.41 16.52
C VAL A 19 16.30 -8.90 16.76
N PRO A 20 16.25 -8.07 15.71
CA PRO A 20 16.20 -6.62 15.88
C PRO A 20 14.96 -6.28 16.71
N THR A 21 15.16 -5.44 17.72
CA THR A 21 14.10 -4.97 18.60
C THR A 21 13.02 -4.23 17.80
N SER A 22 11.83 -4.08 18.37
CA SER A 22 10.75 -3.30 17.73
C SER A 22 11.18 -1.85 17.43
N SER A 23 12.06 -1.28 18.25
CA SER A 23 12.68 0.03 18.06
C SER A 23 13.62 0.05 16.85
N GLU A 24 14.53 -0.92 16.73
CA GLU A 24 15.45 -0.99 15.58
C GLU A 24 14.71 -1.28 14.26
N ARG A 25 13.64 -2.07 14.30
CA ARG A 25 12.75 -2.27 13.14
C ARG A 25 12.00 -0.99 12.77
N TYR A 26 11.53 -0.24 13.76
CA TYR A 26 10.90 1.06 13.55
C TYR A 26 11.90 2.07 12.96
N SER A 27 13.11 2.17 13.51
CA SER A 27 14.17 3.04 12.99
C SER A 27 14.57 2.68 11.57
N ARG A 28 14.69 1.40 11.20
CA ARG A 28 14.97 1.01 9.80
C ARG A 28 13.83 1.37 8.84
N ARG A 29 12.57 1.28 9.27
CA ARG A 29 11.42 1.74 8.48
C ARG A 29 11.43 3.25 8.30
N ILE A 30 11.75 3.99 9.37
CA ILE A 30 11.92 5.44 9.32
C ILE A 30 13.11 5.83 8.43
N GLU A 31 14.25 5.14 8.51
CA GLU A 31 15.43 5.39 7.67
C GLU A 31 15.13 5.14 6.19
N ARG A 32 14.41 4.07 5.84
CA ARG A 32 13.94 3.79 4.47
C ARG A 32 13.02 4.89 3.93
N ARG A 33 12.18 5.48 4.78
CA ARG A 33 11.25 6.56 4.40
C ARG A 33 11.95 7.92 4.37
N ALA A 34 12.83 8.18 5.33
CA ALA A 34 13.57 9.44 5.49
C ALA A 34 14.70 9.62 4.45
N SER A 35 15.22 8.53 3.88
CA SER A 35 16.20 8.64 2.80
C SER A 35 15.61 9.16 1.49
N GLY A 36 14.27 9.24 1.35
CA GLY A 36 13.60 9.62 0.10
C GLY A 36 13.73 8.55 -0.98
N TRP A 37 13.90 7.27 -0.58
CA TRP A 37 14.13 6.16 -1.50
C TRP A 37 12.85 5.36 -1.76
N HIS A 38 11.69 5.88 -1.36
CA HIS A 38 10.37 5.30 -1.58
C HIS A 38 9.49 6.35 -2.25
N PHE A 39 9.08 6.09 -3.48
CA PHE A 39 8.20 6.97 -4.24
C PHE A 39 6.95 6.19 -4.65
N SER A 40 5.80 6.59 -4.12
CA SER A 40 4.53 6.27 -4.77
C SER A 40 4.46 7.05 -6.07
N LYS A 41 3.98 6.43 -7.13
CA LYS A 41 3.75 7.12 -8.41
C LYS A 41 2.25 7.21 -8.69
N PRO A 42 1.81 8.25 -9.43
CA PRO A 42 0.50 8.24 -10.08
C PRO A 42 0.28 6.91 -10.81
N SER A 43 -0.98 6.50 -10.91
CA SER A 43 -1.40 5.27 -11.59
C SER A 43 -0.78 5.19 -12.99
N LEU A 44 -0.06 4.11 -13.27
CA LEU A 44 0.48 3.82 -14.60
C LEU A 44 -0.57 3.15 -15.49
N ARG A 45 -1.75 3.78 -15.59
CA ARG A 45 -2.88 3.36 -16.45
C ARG A 45 -2.62 3.59 -17.94
N HIS A 46 -1.63 4.41 -18.29
CA HIS A 46 -1.36 4.86 -19.67
C HIS A 46 -0.63 3.84 -20.56
N GLU A 47 -0.32 2.65 -20.04
CA GLU A 47 -0.20 1.47 -20.89
C GLU A 47 -1.47 0.64 -20.69
N LEU A 48 -2.55 1.02 -21.37
CA LEU A 48 -3.66 0.11 -21.64
C LEU A 48 -3.09 -1.05 -22.46
N LEU A 49 -2.38 -1.97 -21.81
CA LEU A 49 -2.00 -3.24 -22.39
C LEU A 49 -3.33 -3.89 -22.74
N PRO A 50 -3.70 -3.96 -24.03
CA PRO A 50 -4.92 -4.64 -24.40
C PRO A 50 -4.81 -6.07 -23.86
N LEU A 51 -5.93 -6.63 -23.43
CA LEU A 51 -6.01 -8.07 -23.32
C LEU A 51 -5.58 -8.64 -24.67
N SER A 52 -4.53 -9.46 -24.68
CA SER A 52 -4.14 -10.17 -25.88
C SER A 52 -5.25 -11.17 -26.24
N GLU A 53 -5.45 -11.41 -27.53
CA GLU A 53 -6.50 -12.30 -28.03
C GLU A 53 -6.32 -13.71 -27.43
N GLY A 54 -7.19 -14.08 -26.47
CA GLY A 54 -7.10 -15.35 -25.73
C GLY A 54 -6.83 -15.23 -24.22
N GLU A 55 -6.53 -14.03 -23.70
CA GLU A 55 -6.51 -13.78 -22.25
C GLU A 55 -7.94 -13.66 -21.72
N THR A 56 -8.32 -14.58 -20.84
CA THR A 56 -9.57 -14.46 -20.08
C THR A 56 -9.43 -13.32 -19.08
N LYS A 57 -10.48 -12.51 -18.95
CA LYS A 57 -10.69 -11.62 -17.80
C LYS A 57 -10.34 -12.39 -16.51
N GLY A 58 -9.78 -11.69 -15.51
CA GLY A 58 -9.54 -12.30 -14.21
C GLY A 58 -10.79 -13.03 -13.69
N PRO A 59 -10.68 -13.89 -12.66
CA PRO A 59 -11.78 -14.70 -12.14
C PRO A 59 -13.07 -13.93 -11.78
N THR A 60 -13.01 -12.60 -11.74
CA THR A 60 -14.11 -11.70 -11.43
C THR A 60 -14.78 -11.15 -12.71
N ASP A 61 -16.08 -11.46 -12.89
CA ASP A 61 -16.98 -10.90 -13.91
C ASP A 61 -17.32 -9.40 -13.66
N GLN A 62 -16.39 -8.59 -13.17
CA GLN A 62 -16.60 -7.17 -12.85
C GLN A 62 -16.56 -6.33 -14.13
N ALA A 63 -17.64 -5.61 -14.47
CA ALA A 63 -17.79 -4.95 -15.79
C ALA A 63 -16.67 -3.96 -16.16
N ASN A 64 -15.90 -3.44 -15.18
CA ASN A 64 -14.95 -2.34 -15.37
C ASN A 64 -13.49 -2.65 -14.94
N VAL A 65 -13.04 -3.91 -15.03
CA VAL A 65 -11.63 -4.25 -14.74
C VAL A 65 -10.70 -3.64 -15.81
N GLN A 66 -9.67 -2.96 -15.33
CA GLN A 66 -8.61 -2.32 -16.10
C GLN A 66 -7.25 -2.68 -15.51
N TYR A 67 -6.20 -2.44 -16.27
CA TYR A 67 -4.84 -2.81 -15.87
C TYR A 67 -3.97 -1.59 -15.63
N SER A 68 -3.12 -1.69 -14.61
CA SER A 68 -2.09 -0.71 -14.29
C SER A 68 -0.76 -1.43 -14.08
N GLY A 69 0.34 -0.74 -14.37
CA GLY A 69 1.68 -1.28 -14.12
C GLY A 69 2.03 -1.38 -12.63
N ASN A 70 1.35 -0.61 -11.76
CA ASN A 70 1.73 -0.47 -10.36
C ASN A 70 0.57 -0.45 -9.36
N TRP A 71 -0.68 -0.20 -9.77
CA TRP A 71 -1.82 -0.12 -8.85
C TRP A 71 -2.82 -1.26 -9.05
N ALA A 72 -3.29 -1.82 -7.94
CA ALA A 72 -4.41 -2.78 -7.88
C ALA A 72 -5.42 -2.28 -6.85
N GLY A 73 -6.71 -2.26 -7.16
CA GLY A 73 -7.73 -1.75 -6.23
C GLY A 73 -8.96 -1.19 -6.89
N ALA A 74 -9.60 -0.22 -6.23
CA ALA A 74 -10.77 0.46 -6.76
C ALA A 74 -10.53 1.98 -6.78
N VAL A 75 -10.94 2.63 -7.87
CA VAL A 75 -10.84 4.08 -8.07
C VAL A 75 -12.21 4.64 -8.45
N LEU A 76 -12.78 5.48 -7.59
CA LEU A 76 -13.94 6.28 -7.94
C LEU A 76 -13.50 7.52 -8.72
N LEU A 77 -14.22 7.82 -9.80
CA LEU A 77 -13.96 8.99 -10.65
C LEU A 77 -15.10 10.00 -10.51
N ALA A 78 -14.77 11.28 -10.57
CA ALA A 78 -15.74 12.36 -10.68
C ALA A 78 -15.27 13.39 -11.72
N ASP A 79 -16.21 13.96 -12.47
CA ASP A 79 -15.90 14.98 -13.49
C ASP A 79 -15.36 16.28 -12.86
N ASN A 80 -15.71 16.53 -11.60
CA ASN A 80 -15.43 17.76 -10.87
C ASN A 80 -14.87 17.45 -9.47
N ALA A 81 -14.22 18.44 -8.84
CA ALA A 81 -13.74 18.37 -7.45
C ALA A 81 -14.86 17.97 -6.47
N THR A 82 -14.82 16.72 -6.03
CA THR A 82 -15.92 16.03 -5.35
C THR A 82 -15.47 15.39 -4.05
N TYR A 83 -14.30 14.74 -4.02
CA TYR A 83 -13.86 13.91 -2.89
C TYR A 83 -13.04 14.72 -1.88
N THR A 84 -13.46 14.68 -0.61
CA THR A 84 -12.82 15.44 0.48
C THR A 84 -12.21 14.55 1.56
N ALA A 85 -12.61 13.29 1.65
CA ALA A 85 -11.95 12.31 2.50
C ALA A 85 -12.11 10.90 1.94
N VAL A 86 -11.13 10.03 2.21
CA VAL A 86 -11.21 8.60 1.88
C VAL A 86 -10.69 7.81 3.06
N THR A 87 -11.39 6.75 3.42
CA THR A 87 -11.03 5.90 4.56
C THR A 87 -11.34 4.43 4.31
N ALA A 88 -10.59 3.56 4.98
CA ALA A 88 -10.88 2.15 5.14
C ALA A 88 -10.12 1.56 6.32
N SER A 89 -10.53 0.37 6.74
CA SER A 89 -9.82 -0.49 7.67
C SER A 89 -9.36 -1.76 6.99
N PHE A 90 -8.16 -2.25 7.30
CA PHE A 90 -7.68 -3.55 6.83
C PHE A 90 -6.69 -4.18 7.82
N THR A 91 -6.61 -5.51 7.78
CA THR A 91 -5.55 -6.25 8.45
C THR A 91 -4.30 -6.20 7.59
N VAL A 92 -3.16 -5.81 8.19
CA VAL A 92 -1.88 -5.83 7.48
C VAL A 92 -1.54 -7.28 7.12
N PRO A 93 -1.36 -7.61 5.83
CA PRO A 93 -1.09 -8.99 5.43
C PRO A 93 0.30 -9.41 5.87
N LYS A 94 0.51 -10.74 5.91
CA LYS A 94 1.85 -11.31 6.04
C LYS A 94 2.41 -11.59 4.65
N PRO A 95 3.36 -10.79 4.13
CA PRO A 95 3.89 -10.97 2.79
C PRO A 95 4.78 -12.23 2.71
N SER A 96 4.86 -12.80 1.52
CA SER A 96 5.76 -13.91 1.15
C SER A 96 6.43 -13.65 -0.20
N GLY A 97 7.53 -14.34 -0.48
CA GLY A 97 8.36 -14.12 -1.67
C GLY A 97 9.85 -14.02 -1.32
N SER A 98 10.63 -13.36 -2.19
CA SER A 98 12.06 -13.11 -1.96
C SER A 98 12.27 -12.20 -0.75
N SER A 99 13.41 -12.35 -0.05
CA SER A 99 13.80 -11.41 1.00
C SER A 99 13.89 -9.98 0.43
N GLY A 100 13.15 -9.05 1.03
CA GLY A 100 13.08 -7.66 0.59
C GLY A 100 11.93 -7.34 -0.37
N ALA A 101 11.26 -8.37 -0.91
CA ALA A 101 10.04 -8.17 -1.69
C ALA A 101 9.00 -7.39 -0.87
N SER A 102 8.31 -6.45 -1.49
CA SER A 102 7.42 -5.53 -0.80
C SER A 102 6.16 -5.24 -1.61
N ALA A 103 5.14 -4.76 -0.91
CA ALA A 103 3.95 -4.13 -1.47
C ALA A 103 3.39 -3.16 -0.42
N SER A 104 2.52 -2.25 -0.83
CA SER A 104 1.84 -1.32 0.08
C SER A 104 0.32 -1.45 -0.05
N ALA A 105 -0.39 -1.03 0.99
CA ALA A 105 -1.85 -0.87 0.96
C ALA A 105 -2.21 0.49 1.57
N TRP A 106 -2.99 1.29 0.86
CA TRP A 106 -3.28 2.67 1.20
C TRP A 106 -4.62 3.17 0.67
N VAL A 107 -5.07 4.30 1.21
CA VAL A 107 -6.21 5.08 0.68
C VAL A 107 -5.73 6.45 0.24
N GLY A 108 -6.38 7.02 -0.78
CA GLY A 108 -5.94 8.28 -1.36
C GLY A 108 -7.04 9.10 -2.01
N ILE A 109 -6.66 10.35 -2.31
CA ILE A 109 -7.35 11.26 -3.23
C ILE A 109 -6.36 11.63 -4.33
N ASP A 110 -6.83 11.52 -5.58
CA ASP A 110 -6.12 11.83 -6.84
C ASP A 110 -4.96 10.88 -7.18
N GLY A 111 -4.17 11.20 -8.21
CA GLY A 111 -3.09 10.35 -8.70
C GLY A 111 -3.49 9.36 -9.80
N ASP A 112 -4.77 9.18 -10.12
CA ASP A 112 -5.20 8.45 -11.33
C ASP A 112 -5.39 9.41 -12.52
N THR A 113 -6.57 10.00 -12.69
CA THR A 113 -6.82 11.00 -13.75
C THR A 113 -6.22 12.36 -13.42
N CYS A 114 -5.96 12.64 -12.13
CA CYS A 114 -5.28 13.84 -11.66
C CYS A 114 -3.82 13.52 -11.29
N SER A 115 -2.89 13.62 -12.24
CA SER A 115 -1.49 13.20 -12.04
C SER A 115 -0.60 14.22 -11.34
N GLN A 116 -1.12 15.39 -10.97
CA GLN A 116 -0.31 16.51 -10.45
C GLN A 116 0.03 16.40 -8.96
N ALA A 117 -0.84 15.75 -8.18
CA ALA A 117 -0.69 15.53 -6.75
C ALA A 117 -1.51 14.29 -6.34
N ILE A 118 -1.11 13.70 -5.21
CA ILE A 118 -1.84 12.62 -4.55
C ILE A 118 -1.75 12.84 -3.03
N LEU A 119 -2.88 12.82 -2.34
CA LEU A 119 -2.95 12.82 -0.88
C LEU A 119 -3.31 11.42 -0.43
N GLN A 120 -2.38 10.73 0.23
CA GLN A 120 -2.55 9.31 0.56
C GLN A 120 -1.95 8.93 1.91
N THR A 121 -2.43 7.82 2.47
CA THR A 121 -1.82 7.22 3.67
C THR A 121 -2.07 5.73 3.74
N GLY A 122 -1.10 4.99 4.27
CA GLY A 122 -1.15 3.54 4.35
C GLY A 122 0.09 2.90 4.93
N VAL A 123 0.24 1.60 4.67
CA VAL A 123 1.31 0.77 5.22
C VAL A 123 2.02 -0.01 4.13
N ASP A 124 3.33 -0.14 4.27
CA ASP A 124 4.15 -1.02 3.45
C ASP A 124 4.38 -2.31 4.24
N PHE A 125 4.31 -3.44 3.56
CA PHE A 125 4.67 -4.75 4.09
C PHE A 125 5.79 -5.35 3.25
N THR A 126 6.88 -5.73 3.92
CA THR A 126 8.11 -6.24 3.30
C THR A 126 8.41 -7.64 3.85
N VAL A 127 8.82 -8.55 2.98
CA VAL A 127 9.34 -9.86 3.37
C VAL A 127 10.68 -9.68 4.08
N GLY A 128 10.71 -9.93 5.39
CA GLY A 128 11.93 -9.87 6.19
C GLY A 128 12.94 -10.95 5.80
N LYS A 129 14.23 -10.72 6.10
CA LYS A 129 15.36 -11.61 5.74
C LYS A 129 15.22 -13.07 6.21
N ASP A 130 14.42 -13.31 7.26
CA ASP A 130 14.20 -14.63 7.85
C ASP A 130 12.74 -15.14 7.66
N GLY A 131 11.88 -14.43 6.92
CA GLY A 131 10.44 -14.75 6.81
C GLY A 131 9.63 -14.59 8.10
N LYS A 132 10.23 -14.00 9.14
CA LYS A 132 9.68 -13.88 10.51
C LYS A 132 8.90 -12.59 10.78
N GLU A 133 8.78 -11.69 9.81
CA GLU A 133 7.98 -10.48 10.00
C GLU A 133 6.50 -10.83 9.80
N SER A 134 5.73 -10.68 10.87
CA SER A 134 4.27 -10.80 10.88
C SER A 134 3.72 -9.56 11.55
N TYR A 135 2.87 -8.83 10.84
CA TYR A 135 2.11 -7.73 11.38
C TYR A 135 0.71 -8.26 11.66
N ASP A 136 0.44 -8.70 12.89
CA ASP A 136 -0.94 -8.94 13.30
C ASP A 136 -1.51 -7.62 13.83
N ALA A 137 -1.91 -6.77 12.90
CA ALA A 137 -2.44 -5.45 13.19
C ALA A 137 -3.56 -5.12 12.22
N CYS A 138 -4.69 -4.69 12.77
CA CYS A 138 -5.72 -3.98 12.02
C CYS A 138 -5.40 -2.49 12.07
N VAL A 139 -5.48 -1.84 10.92
CA VAL A 139 -5.29 -0.38 10.80
C VAL A 139 -6.51 0.24 10.15
N THR A 140 -6.87 1.43 10.62
CA THR A 140 -7.76 2.36 9.91
C THR A 140 -6.91 3.48 9.35
N VAL A 141 -7.04 3.71 8.05
CA VAL A 141 -6.32 4.76 7.33
C VAL A 141 -7.34 5.76 6.82
N THR A 142 -7.01 7.05 6.93
CA THR A 142 -7.89 8.14 6.49
C THR A 142 -7.05 9.27 5.93
N VAL A 143 -7.44 9.78 4.78
CA VAL A 143 -7.02 11.09 4.28
C VAL A 143 -8.19 12.06 4.29
N THR A 144 -7.91 13.35 4.51
CA THR A 144 -8.91 14.42 4.43
C THR A 144 -8.29 15.64 3.78
N ALA A 145 -8.79 16.04 2.61
CA ALA A 145 -8.45 17.30 1.96
C ALA A 145 -9.29 18.42 2.59
N SER A 146 -8.62 19.42 3.17
CA SER A 146 -9.28 20.64 3.68
C SER A 146 -9.28 21.77 2.65
N SER A 147 -8.37 21.69 1.66
CA SER A 147 -8.35 22.47 0.44
C SER A 147 -7.56 21.69 -0.62
N LEU A 148 -7.49 22.23 -1.85
CA LEU A 148 -6.68 21.62 -2.89
C LEU A 148 -5.18 21.55 -2.54
N THR A 149 -4.68 22.29 -1.56
CA THR A 149 -3.26 22.31 -1.20
C THR A 149 -3.00 21.99 0.27
N SER A 150 -4.02 21.54 1.01
CA SER A 150 -3.93 21.27 2.45
C SER A 150 -4.83 20.11 2.86
N GLY A 151 -4.43 19.37 3.88
CA GLY A 151 -5.17 18.21 4.35
C GLY A 151 -4.46 17.45 5.46
N THR A 152 -5.02 16.31 5.82
CA THR A 152 -4.47 15.42 6.84
C THR A 152 -4.38 13.99 6.33
N ALA A 153 -3.38 13.27 6.84
CA ALA A 153 -3.22 11.83 6.70
C ALA A 153 -3.14 11.21 8.08
N VAL A 154 -3.96 10.20 8.33
CA VAL A 154 -4.12 9.58 9.64
C VAL A 154 -4.02 8.06 9.50
N ILE A 155 -3.20 7.45 10.36
CA ILE A 155 -3.14 5.99 10.53
C ILE A 155 -3.41 5.68 11.99
N GLU A 156 -4.42 4.85 12.22
CA GLU A 156 -4.76 4.31 13.53
C GLU A 156 -4.56 2.80 13.53
N ASN A 157 -3.68 2.31 14.39
CA ASN A 157 -3.57 0.88 14.68
C ASN A 157 -4.66 0.53 15.69
N THR A 158 -5.79 0.02 15.20
CA THR A 158 -6.97 -0.29 16.01
C THR A 158 -6.73 -1.46 16.96
N THR A 159 -5.76 -2.33 16.67
CA THR A 159 -5.31 -3.40 17.58
C THR A 159 -4.67 -2.85 18.86
N THR A 160 -3.98 -1.71 18.77
CA THR A 160 -3.24 -1.12 19.91
C THR A 160 -3.82 0.20 20.40
N GLY A 161 -4.79 0.78 19.68
CA GLY A 161 -5.33 2.12 19.91
C GLY A 161 -4.35 3.26 19.61
N LYS A 162 -3.17 2.96 19.03
CA LYS A 162 -2.17 3.99 18.70
C LYS A 162 -2.54 4.69 17.40
N LYS A 163 -2.43 6.01 17.40
CA LYS A 163 -2.78 6.85 16.26
C LYS A 163 -1.64 7.81 15.93
N VAL A 164 -1.37 7.97 14.65
CA VAL A 164 -0.47 9.00 14.12
C VAL A 164 -1.20 9.83 13.09
N SER A 165 -0.86 11.12 13.01
CA SER A 165 -1.44 12.07 12.08
C SER A 165 -0.34 12.95 11.52
N HIS A 166 -0.48 13.32 10.25
CA HIS A 166 0.32 14.35 9.61
C HIS A 166 -0.61 15.39 8.97
N THR A 167 -0.22 16.66 9.02
CA THR A 167 -0.97 17.77 8.43
C THR A 167 -0.13 18.43 7.35
N PHE A 168 -0.68 18.48 6.15
CA PHE A 168 -0.12 19.18 5.00
C PHE A 168 -0.74 20.57 4.93
N ASN A 169 0.09 21.60 4.77
CA ASN A 169 -0.35 22.97 4.59
C ASN A 169 0.38 23.58 3.39
N ASN A 170 -0.34 24.36 2.58
CA ASN A 170 0.22 25.16 1.49
C ASN A 170 1.18 24.39 0.57
N GLN A 171 0.80 23.17 0.15
CA GLN A 171 1.58 22.38 -0.79
C GLN A 171 1.65 23.09 -2.16
N THR A 172 2.76 22.92 -2.88
CA THR A 172 3.01 23.61 -4.15
C THR A 172 2.22 23.02 -5.31
N GLN A 173 1.90 21.73 -5.24
CA GLN A 173 1.04 21.03 -6.19
C GLN A 173 -0.35 20.88 -5.58
N ALA A 174 -1.37 21.14 -6.38
CA ALA A 174 -2.76 21.07 -5.95
C ALA A 174 -3.36 19.71 -6.27
N LEU A 175 -4.25 19.22 -5.42
CA LEU A 175 -5.23 18.18 -5.72
C LEU A 175 -6.24 18.70 -6.76
N CYS A 176 -6.87 17.77 -7.47
CA CYS A 176 -8.08 18.00 -8.26
C CYS A 176 -9.36 17.60 -7.50
N GLU A 177 -9.24 16.74 -6.48
CA GLU A 177 -10.36 16.11 -5.74
C GLU A 177 -11.29 15.28 -6.65
N THR A 178 -10.74 14.69 -7.71
CA THR A 178 -11.48 13.96 -8.76
C THR A 178 -11.34 12.44 -8.67
N ASN A 179 -10.39 11.94 -7.88
CA ASN A 179 -10.26 10.51 -7.60
C ASN A 179 -10.39 10.23 -6.10
N ALA A 180 -11.00 9.10 -5.76
CA ALA A 180 -10.97 8.52 -4.43
C ALA A 180 -10.67 7.02 -4.55
N GLU A 181 -9.67 6.53 -3.84
CA GLU A 181 -9.13 5.20 -4.12
C GLU A 181 -8.66 4.40 -2.89
N TRP A 182 -8.71 3.08 -3.06
CA TRP A 182 -8.23 2.06 -2.11
C TRP A 182 -7.32 1.09 -2.87
N ILE A 183 -6.01 1.20 -2.65
CA ILE A 183 -5.00 0.65 -3.54
C ILE A 183 -4.02 -0.25 -2.79
N VAL A 184 -3.71 -1.39 -3.41
CA VAL A 184 -2.47 -2.15 -3.21
C VAL A 184 -1.49 -1.76 -4.32
N GLU A 185 -0.26 -1.39 -3.97
CA GLU A 185 0.69 -0.84 -4.94
C GLU A 185 2.02 -1.60 -4.96
N ASP A 186 2.53 -1.82 -6.18
CA ASP A 186 3.93 -2.12 -6.48
C ASP A 186 4.72 -0.82 -6.62
N PHE A 187 5.19 -0.29 -5.48
CA PHE A 187 5.78 1.03 -5.38
C PHE A 187 7.23 1.06 -5.86
N GLU A 188 7.76 2.25 -6.13
CA GLU A 188 9.16 2.37 -6.51
C GLU A 188 10.10 2.59 -5.32
N SER A 189 11.23 1.90 -5.37
CA SER A 189 12.38 2.17 -4.53
C SER A 189 13.67 2.21 -5.35
N ASN A 190 14.50 3.23 -5.13
CA ASN A 190 15.75 3.45 -5.88
C ASN A 190 15.57 3.62 -7.40
N GLY A 191 14.44 4.19 -7.83
CA GLY A 191 14.15 4.46 -9.24
C GLY A 191 13.72 3.23 -10.05
N SER A 192 13.27 2.16 -9.38
CA SER A 192 12.66 0.98 -9.99
C SER A 192 11.55 0.44 -9.10
N GLN A 193 10.59 -0.28 -9.67
CA GLN A 193 9.59 -1.02 -8.88
C GLN A 193 10.30 -2.02 -7.97
N VAL A 194 9.71 -2.27 -6.80
CA VAL A 194 10.22 -3.28 -5.88
C VAL A 194 9.97 -4.68 -6.43
N ASP A 195 10.64 -5.68 -5.85
CA ASP A 195 10.19 -7.07 -6.09
C ASP A 195 8.81 -7.22 -5.45
N PHE A 196 7.77 -7.43 -6.25
CA PHE A 196 6.39 -7.39 -5.78
C PHE A 196 6.05 -8.59 -4.89
N ALA A 197 5.76 -8.34 -3.62
CA ALA A 197 5.49 -9.39 -2.65
C ALA A 197 4.13 -10.07 -2.89
N ASN A 198 4.09 -11.39 -2.66
CA ASN A 198 2.82 -12.09 -2.52
C ASN A 198 2.21 -11.75 -1.16
N PHE A 199 1.13 -10.95 -1.18
CA PHE A 199 0.41 -10.49 0.00
C PHE A 199 -0.80 -11.35 0.36
N ASP A 200 -1.02 -12.47 -0.34
CA ASP A 200 -2.20 -13.34 -0.28
C ASP A 200 -3.50 -12.58 -0.61
N LYS A 201 -3.94 -11.73 0.32
CA LYS A 201 -5.12 -10.90 0.17
C LYS A 201 -5.07 -9.66 1.06
N VAL A 202 -5.52 -8.54 0.53
CA VAL A 202 -5.88 -7.34 1.28
C VAL A 202 -7.37 -7.09 1.07
N THR A 203 -8.10 -6.88 2.17
CA THR A 203 -9.50 -6.45 2.14
C THR A 203 -9.61 -5.13 2.89
N PHE A 204 -9.84 -4.05 2.15
CA PHE A 204 -10.29 -2.78 2.69
C PHE A 204 -11.76 -2.93 3.06
N THR A 205 -12.09 -2.71 4.33
CA THR A 205 -13.45 -2.74 4.88
C THR A 205 -13.84 -1.35 5.35
N ASN A 206 -15.14 -1.08 5.47
CA ASN A 206 -15.65 0.27 5.74
C ASN A 206 -15.09 1.29 4.75
N ALA A 207 -14.86 0.85 3.50
CA ALA A 207 -14.32 1.65 2.42
C ALA A 207 -15.32 2.75 2.09
N THR A 208 -14.96 3.99 2.41
CA THR A 208 -15.86 5.15 2.30
C THR A 208 -15.12 6.36 1.75
N ALA A 209 -15.73 7.03 0.77
CA ALA A 209 -15.31 8.35 0.30
C ALA A 209 -16.36 9.40 0.72
N THR A 210 -15.91 10.52 1.27
CA THR A 210 -16.75 11.65 1.66
C THR A 210 -16.79 12.68 0.54
N LEU A 211 -17.99 13.03 0.11
CA LEU A 211 -18.23 14.05 -0.91
C LEU A 211 -18.19 15.46 -0.28
N LYS A 212 -18.05 16.47 -1.13
CA LYS A 212 -17.97 17.88 -0.73
C LYS A 212 -19.20 18.39 0.03
N ASP A 213 -20.37 17.78 -0.18
CA ASP A 213 -21.60 18.09 0.55
C ASP A 213 -21.69 17.40 1.93
N GLY A 214 -20.67 16.60 2.29
CA GLY A 214 -20.58 15.85 3.53
C GLY A 214 -21.26 14.48 3.50
N SER A 215 -21.94 14.12 2.40
CA SER A 215 -22.46 12.77 2.20
C SER A 215 -21.32 11.78 1.91
N THR A 216 -21.61 10.49 1.97
CA THR A 216 -20.62 9.43 1.79
C THR A 216 -21.07 8.41 0.76
N VAL A 217 -20.11 7.89 0.00
CA VAL A 217 -20.30 6.78 -0.93
C VAL A 217 -19.28 5.68 -0.65
N GLY A 218 -19.64 4.44 -0.95
CA GLY A 218 -18.71 3.32 -0.99
C GLY A 218 -18.14 3.09 -2.40
N PRO A 219 -17.36 2.02 -2.61
CA PRO A 219 -16.64 1.79 -3.87
C PRO A 219 -17.49 1.21 -5.00
N THR A 220 -18.82 1.10 -4.84
CA THR A 220 -19.71 0.61 -5.90
C THR A 220 -19.62 1.49 -7.14
N GLY A 221 -19.40 0.86 -8.30
CA GLY A 221 -19.26 1.55 -9.58
C GLY A 221 -17.87 2.14 -9.83
N ALA A 222 -16.91 1.93 -8.93
CA ALA A 222 -15.52 2.27 -9.15
C ALA A 222 -14.92 1.50 -10.34
N ASP A 223 -13.92 2.11 -10.99
CA ASP A 223 -13.01 1.38 -11.86
C ASP A 223 -12.20 0.41 -11.00
N ILE A 224 -12.11 -0.85 -11.45
CA ILE A 224 -11.30 -1.85 -10.78
C ILE A 224 -9.96 -1.93 -11.51
N LEU A 225 -8.86 -1.79 -10.77
CA LEU A 225 -7.51 -1.90 -11.29
C LEU A 225 -6.87 -3.21 -10.84
N ASP A 226 -6.18 -3.88 -11.75
CA ASP A 226 -5.27 -4.98 -11.43
C ASP A 226 -3.85 -4.68 -11.94
N ILE A 227 -2.84 -5.15 -11.19
CA ILE A 227 -1.44 -5.03 -11.60
C ILE A 227 -1.16 -6.04 -12.70
N LYS A 228 -0.80 -5.53 -13.89
CA LYS A 228 -0.32 -6.33 -15.03
C LYS A 228 1.08 -5.87 -15.42
N MET A 229 2.05 -6.78 -15.36
CA MET A 229 3.45 -6.53 -15.76
C MET A 229 3.91 -7.61 -16.72
N ASN A 230 4.55 -7.23 -17.83
CA ASN A 230 5.06 -8.17 -18.84
C ASN A 230 4.02 -9.21 -19.30
N ASN A 231 2.78 -8.75 -19.55
CA ASN A 231 1.64 -9.58 -19.91
C ASN A 231 1.23 -10.64 -18.86
N THR A 232 1.69 -10.51 -17.62
CA THR A 232 1.28 -11.34 -16.49
C THR A 232 0.40 -10.50 -15.56
N ILE A 233 -0.79 -11.01 -15.22
CA ILE A 233 -1.65 -10.40 -14.19
C ILE A 233 -1.19 -10.92 -12.83
N TYR A 234 -0.97 -10.00 -11.89
CA TYR A 234 -0.47 -10.29 -10.54
C TYR A 234 -1.54 -10.15 -9.46
N THR A 235 -2.66 -9.49 -9.75
CA THR A 235 -3.75 -9.28 -8.79
C THR A 235 -5.11 -9.57 -9.40
N ASP A 236 -6.07 -9.86 -8.54
CA ASP A 236 -7.49 -9.97 -8.86
C ASP A 236 -8.25 -9.17 -7.80
N CYS A 237 -8.70 -7.98 -8.19
CA CYS A 237 -9.42 -7.06 -7.33
C CYS A 237 -10.93 -7.04 -7.62
N SER A 238 -11.69 -6.70 -6.60
CA SER A 238 -13.14 -6.50 -6.67
C SER A 238 -13.60 -5.51 -5.61
N ALA A 239 -14.77 -4.93 -5.82
CA ALA A 239 -15.41 -4.04 -4.87
C ALA A 239 -16.90 -4.34 -4.73
N ASP A 240 -17.45 -4.03 -3.56
CA ASP A 240 -18.88 -4.02 -3.29
C ASP A 240 -19.34 -2.65 -2.76
N ASP A 241 -20.33 -2.58 -1.88
CA ASP A 241 -20.86 -1.32 -1.34
C ASP A 241 -20.00 -0.70 -0.24
N SER A 242 -19.08 -1.48 0.34
CA SER A 242 -18.34 -1.06 1.54
C SER A 242 -16.96 -1.70 1.67
N SER A 243 -16.53 -2.48 0.67
CA SER A 243 -15.25 -3.16 0.66
C SER A 243 -14.57 -3.16 -0.71
N VAL A 244 -13.24 -3.22 -0.67
CA VAL A 244 -12.37 -3.48 -1.82
C VAL A 244 -11.47 -4.64 -1.43
N THR A 245 -11.53 -5.73 -2.18
CA THR A 245 -10.70 -6.92 -1.95
C THR A 245 -9.77 -7.12 -3.12
N CYS A 246 -8.48 -7.22 -2.84
CA CYS A 246 -7.45 -7.56 -3.81
C CYS A 246 -6.73 -8.83 -3.35
N SER A 247 -6.67 -9.83 -4.21
CA SER A 247 -5.88 -11.04 -4.00
C SER A 247 -4.63 -11.00 -4.86
N TYR A 248 -3.52 -11.55 -4.34
CA TYR A 248 -2.36 -11.85 -5.17
C TYR A 248 -2.68 -13.08 -6.02
N SER A 249 -2.66 -12.92 -7.34
CA SER A 249 -3.01 -13.96 -8.30
C SER A 249 -2.05 -13.92 -9.47
N LYS A 250 -0.84 -14.44 -9.27
CA LYS A 250 0.11 -14.61 -10.38
C LYS A 250 -0.40 -15.73 -11.30
N SER A 251 -1.08 -15.33 -12.37
CA SER A 251 -1.46 -16.22 -13.46
C SER A 251 -0.20 -16.55 -14.29
N THR A 252 0.06 -17.84 -14.54
CA THR A 252 1.11 -18.29 -15.47
C THR A 252 0.59 -18.41 -16.88
#